data_AF-A0A7K0DQ62-F1
#
_entry.id   AF-A0A7K0DQ62-F1
#
_cell.length_a   1.000
_cell.length_b   1.000
_cell.length_c   1.000
_cell.angle_alpha   90.00
_cell.angle_beta   90.00
_cell.angle_gamma   90.00
#
_symmetry.space_group_name_H-M   'P 1'
#
loop_
_entity.id
_entity.type
_entity.pdbx_description
1 polymer ?
#
loop_
_entity_poly.entity_id
_entity_poly.type
_entity_poly.pdbx_seq_one_letter_code
_entity_poly.pdbx_strand_id
1 'polypeptide(L)'
;MLIDSLEVSYGEHWGQWRGTTHPAPMSPALTARLHDAGEAYSVLLTTRRRPVLLAEYWGKSWAHQPWRVYVFDDRAFRTHMIDLEAYPGGWLRVLRHSRWEYTDRGRYESGAWDAEVVTTFSAEGTVEVGRRSRGPVGAVPADGAEPDVVEALSRVLNRGDAAGVFTIAEPGFGDWRGFAGLAAVAGHEFAGAAAVHDERPQQWRGPLRADGIEGLFVAGARHDTVSGPGVVELVTAGPLRIPSGQLSAADAGWLENAPRTVAVPPGAYPVAVSLLRFPETGDFPRVAAVKVIIDDRPVAAWQMALRPGEDPELLRERGFYGVGVDSGTAALFDATFGPLSENEFEGFVVEQLDQGRVVVELPISSGGPHFVAMWAGLGDGVYPLWVGRAVDGRVSCVVLDFLLGSGGAGQ
;
A
#
# COMPACT_ATOMS: atom_id res chain seq x y z
N MET A 1 13.80 0.86 30.87
CA MET A 1 15.25 1.00 30.51
C MET A 1 15.65 2.47 30.34
N LEU A 2 16.93 2.84 30.57
CA LEU A 2 17.47 4.16 30.21
C LEU A 2 17.83 4.23 28.71
N ILE A 3 17.27 5.21 28.01
CA ILE A 3 17.44 5.46 26.58
C ILE A 3 18.42 6.63 26.40
N ASP A 4 19.57 6.34 25.80
CA ASP A 4 20.68 7.26 25.52
C ASP A 4 20.82 7.60 24.02
N SER A 5 20.22 6.78 23.15
CA SER A 5 20.11 7.02 21.71
C SER A 5 18.85 6.34 21.14
N LEU A 6 18.24 6.98 20.15
CA LEU A 6 17.15 6.43 19.36
C LEU A 6 17.51 6.34 17.88
N GLU A 7 17.15 5.21 17.30
CA GLU A 7 17.10 4.97 15.87
C GLU A 7 15.64 5.08 15.43
N VAL A 8 15.40 5.72 14.29
CA VAL A 8 14.07 5.98 13.74
C VAL A 8 13.93 5.26 12.42
N SER A 9 12.89 4.46 12.28
CA SER A 9 12.51 3.87 11.00
C SER A 9 11.05 4.15 10.69
N TYR A 10 10.74 4.24 9.39
CA TYR A 10 9.41 4.54 8.90
C TYR A 10 8.83 3.34 8.16
N GLY A 11 7.52 3.18 8.15
CA GLY A 11 6.89 2.04 7.49
C GLY A 11 5.37 2.12 7.42
N GLU A 12 4.77 1.03 6.98
CA GLU A 12 3.32 0.80 7.07
C GLU A 12 2.86 0.67 8.52
N HIS A 13 1.55 0.85 8.75
CA HIS A 13 0.94 0.45 10.02
C HIS A 13 1.17 -1.04 10.27
N TRP A 14 1.40 -1.40 11.54
CA TRP A 14 1.76 -2.78 11.87
C TRP A 14 0.54 -3.68 11.89
N GLY A 15 -0.64 -3.16 12.24
CA GLY A 15 -1.84 -3.97 12.45
C GLY A 15 -1.57 -5.14 13.42
N GLN A 16 -1.63 -6.36 12.89
CA GLN A 16 -1.38 -7.60 13.64
C GLN A 16 0.09 -8.04 13.68
N TRP A 17 1.01 -7.33 13.02
CA TRP A 17 2.45 -7.62 13.08
C TRP A 17 2.97 -7.53 14.52
N ARG A 18 3.88 -8.46 14.88
CA ARG A 18 4.50 -8.60 16.22
C ARG A 18 6.02 -8.74 16.13
N GLY A 19 6.64 -8.00 15.20
CA GLY A 19 8.09 -8.00 15.00
C GLY A 19 8.83 -6.93 15.83
N THR A 20 10.12 -6.76 15.53
CA THR A 20 10.98 -5.74 16.15
C THR A 20 11.41 -4.65 15.18
N THR A 21 11.03 -4.77 13.90
CA THR A 21 11.28 -3.84 12.81
C THR A 21 10.02 -3.71 11.95
N HIS A 22 9.93 -2.66 11.13
CA HIS A 22 8.85 -2.50 10.17
C HIS A 22 8.77 -3.70 9.20
N PRO A 23 7.57 -4.25 8.95
CA PRO A 23 7.39 -5.30 7.95
C PRO A 23 7.56 -4.76 6.51
N ALA A 24 7.27 -3.48 6.29
CA ALA A 24 7.42 -2.78 5.02
C ALA A 24 8.07 -1.40 5.27
N PRO A 25 9.42 -1.35 5.41
CA PRO A 25 10.12 -0.11 5.70
C PRO A 25 10.02 0.88 4.53
N MET A 26 10.02 2.16 4.85
CA MET A 26 9.99 3.27 3.90
C MET A 26 11.18 4.20 4.09
N SER A 27 11.51 4.94 3.02
CA SER A 27 12.51 6.00 3.12
C SER A 27 11.95 7.22 3.86
N PRO A 28 12.78 7.94 4.63
CA PRO A 28 12.37 9.19 5.26
C PRO A 28 11.79 10.21 4.26
N ALA A 29 12.33 10.26 3.04
CA ALA A 29 11.85 11.15 1.98
C ALA A 29 10.42 10.82 1.52
N LEU A 30 10.11 9.52 1.31
CA LEU A 30 8.74 9.09 1.00
C LEU A 30 7.80 9.40 2.16
N THR A 31 8.21 9.09 3.40
CA THR A 31 7.35 9.31 4.56
C THR A 31 7.09 10.79 4.84
N ALA A 32 8.07 11.68 4.59
CA ALA A 32 7.86 13.12 4.65
C ALA A 32 6.77 13.57 3.67
N ARG A 33 6.79 13.07 2.43
CA ARG A 33 5.76 13.37 1.41
C ARG A 33 4.39 12.84 1.81
N LEU A 34 4.32 11.64 2.38
CA LEU A 34 3.08 11.08 2.94
C LEU A 34 2.55 11.97 4.07
N HIS A 35 3.41 12.43 4.98
CA HIS A 35 3.02 13.33 6.06
C HIS A 35 2.44 14.65 5.54
N ASP A 36 3.10 15.29 4.57
CA ASP A 36 2.63 16.54 3.96
C ASP A 36 1.29 16.35 3.22
N ALA A 37 1.12 15.21 2.55
CA ALA A 37 -0.13 14.81 1.90
C ALA A 37 -1.24 14.48 2.92
N GLY A 38 -0.89 14.22 4.18
CA GLY A 38 -1.83 13.74 5.20
C GLY A 38 -2.22 12.27 5.02
N GLU A 39 -1.33 11.48 4.43
CA GLU A 39 -1.45 10.04 4.22
C GLU A 39 -0.88 9.24 5.39
N ALA A 40 -1.41 8.03 5.58
CA ALA A 40 -1.06 7.20 6.73
C ALA A 40 0.36 6.60 6.64
N TYR A 41 1.06 6.59 7.77
CA TYR A 41 2.36 5.93 7.95
C TYR A 41 2.60 5.58 9.41
N SER A 42 3.68 4.85 9.71
CA SER A 42 4.13 4.63 11.08
C SER A 42 5.61 4.97 11.28
N VAL A 43 5.96 5.30 12.52
CA VAL A 43 7.31 5.61 13.00
C VAL A 43 7.65 4.63 14.09
N LEU A 44 8.74 3.90 13.94
CA LEU A 44 9.27 3.01 14.97
C LEU A 44 10.53 3.64 15.55
N LEU A 45 10.53 3.82 16.87
CA LEU A 45 11.68 4.23 17.66
C LEU A 45 12.32 2.99 18.28
N THR A 46 13.57 2.75 17.94
CA THR A 46 14.37 1.64 18.46
C THR A 46 15.55 2.16 19.27
N THR A 47 16.03 1.38 20.24
CA THR A 47 17.29 1.63 20.94
C THR A 47 18.02 0.32 21.12
N ARG A 48 19.32 0.28 20.81
CA ARG A 48 20.13 -0.95 20.87
C ARG A 48 19.43 -2.13 20.14
N ARG A 49 18.80 -1.83 18.99
CA ARG A 49 18.01 -2.77 18.16
C ARG A 49 16.76 -3.36 18.84
N ARG A 50 16.22 -2.71 19.86
CA ARG A 50 14.96 -3.08 20.51
C ARG A 50 13.89 -2.03 20.25
N PRO A 51 12.65 -2.42 19.91
CA PRO A 51 11.56 -1.46 19.78
C PRO A 51 11.24 -0.86 21.13
N VAL A 52 11.03 0.46 21.14
CA VAL A 52 10.61 1.23 22.33
C VAL A 52 9.19 1.72 22.12
N LEU A 53 8.94 2.30 20.94
CA LEU A 53 7.68 2.97 20.64
C LEU A 53 7.38 2.85 19.14
N LEU A 54 6.12 2.61 18.80
CA LEU A 54 5.59 2.67 17.44
C LEU A 54 4.45 3.69 17.41
N ALA A 55 4.61 4.78 16.66
CA ALA A 55 3.57 5.77 16.44
C ALA A 55 2.95 5.57 15.06
N GLU A 56 1.65 5.36 14.99
CA GLU A 56 0.87 5.27 13.76
C GLU A 56 0.16 6.60 13.51
N TYR A 57 0.49 7.26 12.41
CA TYR A 57 -0.22 8.41 11.89
C TYR A 57 -1.30 7.94 10.91
N TRP A 58 -2.56 8.31 11.17
CA TRP A 58 -3.72 7.91 10.36
C TRP A 58 -4.15 8.97 9.35
N GLY A 59 -3.47 10.11 9.31
CA GLY A 59 -3.71 11.12 8.28
C GLY A 59 -4.96 11.97 8.48
N LYS A 60 -5.23 12.83 7.49
CA LYS A 60 -6.38 13.76 7.50
C LYS A 60 -7.71 13.05 7.35
N SER A 61 -7.72 11.88 6.70
CA SER A 61 -8.92 11.05 6.52
C SER A 61 -9.48 10.53 7.85
N TRP A 62 -8.68 10.51 8.92
CA TRP A 62 -9.05 10.16 10.28
C TRP A 62 -8.76 11.30 11.28
N ALA A 63 -9.06 12.54 10.88
CA ALA A 63 -8.71 13.77 11.61
C ALA A 63 -9.12 13.83 13.10
N HIS A 64 -10.08 13.03 13.55
CA HIS A 64 -10.48 12.98 14.96
C HIS A 64 -9.49 12.19 15.84
N GLN A 65 -8.71 11.25 15.27
CA GLN A 65 -7.69 10.47 15.97
C GLN A 65 -6.46 10.30 15.06
N PRO A 66 -5.70 11.38 14.85
CA PRO A 66 -4.60 11.36 13.89
C PRO A 66 -3.46 10.45 14.32
N TRP A 67 -3.32 10.14 15.62
CA TRP A 67 -2.19 9.39 16.15
C TRP A 67 -2.62 8.28 17.11
N ARG A 68 -2.01 7.11 16.94
CA ARG A 68 -2.01 6.02 17.91
C ARG A 68 -0.59 5.64 18.25
N VAL A 69 -0.27 5.55 19.53
CA VAL A 69 1.08 5.21 19.99
C VAL A 69 1.06 3.88 20.73
N TYR A 70 1.89 2.96 20.29
CA TYR A 70 2.17 1.70 20.97
C TYR A 70 3.51 1.77 21.68
N VAL A 71 3.60 1.24 22.90
CA VAL A 71 4.85 1.20 23.67
C VAL A 71 5.20 -0.25 23.96
N PHE A 72 6.50 -0.55 23.86
CA PHE A 72 7.06 -1.88 24.07
C PHE A 72 7.76 -1.96 25.44
N ASP A 73 7.63 -3.09 26.13
CA ASP A 73 8.36 -3.35 27.37
C ASP A 73 9.81 -3.83 27.11
N ASP A 74 10.57 -4.11 28.17
CA ASP A 74 11.95 -4.60 28.07
C ASP A 74 12.09 -5.98 27.37
N ARG A 75 10.97 -6.73 27.23
CA ARG A 75 10.89 -8.00 26.49
C ARG A 75 10.58 -7.78 24.99
N ALA A 76 10.43 -6.53 24.56
CA ALA A 76 9.94 -6.14 23.25
C ALA A 76 8.49 -6.58 22.98
N PHE A 77 7.68 -6.74 24.03
CA PHE A 77 6.24 -6.96 23.87
C PHE A 77 5.53 -5.62 23.79
N ARG A 78 4.63 -5.50 22.80
CA ARG A 78 3.73 -4.37 22.67
C ARG A 78 2.70 -4.40 23.81
N THR A 79 2.98 -3.72 24.91
CA THR A 79 2.19 -3.79 26.16
C THR A 79 1.29 -2.61 26.38
N HIS A 80 1.52 -1.46 25.74
CA HIS A 80 0.67 -0.28 25.89
C HIS A 80 0.20 0.25 24.54
N MET A 81 -0.95 0.91 24.55
CA MET A 81 -1.50 1.71 23.46
C MET A 81 -2.06 3.02 24.02
N ILE A 82 -1.83 4.12 23.33
CA ILE A 82 -2.32 5.46 23.66
C ILE A 82 -3.01 6.01 22.42
N ASP A 83 -4.30 6.26 22.52
CA ASP A 83 -5.09 6.93 21.48
C ASP A 83 -5.03 8.44 21.70
N LEU A 84 -4.63 9.18 20.66
CA LEU A 84 -4.46 10.63 20.68
C LEU A 84 -5.42 11.25 19.66
N GLU A 85 -6.22 12.20 20.12
CA GLU A 85 -7.12 12.98 19.26
C GLU A 85 -6.60 14.39 19.02
N ALA A 86 -7.00 14.98 17.89
CA ALA A 86 -6.65 16.35 17.54
C ALA A 86 -7.23 17.34 18.57
N TYR A 87 -6.40 18.28 19.03
CA TYR A 87 -6.77 19.31 19.99
C TYR A 87 -6.34 20.70 19.47
N PRO A 88 -7.07 21.79 19.80
CA PRO A 88 -6.79 23.11 19.24
C PRO A 88 -5.35 23.58 19.46
N GLY A 89 -4.78 24.26 18.45
CA GLY A 89 -3.45 24.88 18.56
C GLY A 89 -2.26 23.96 18.24
N GLY A 90 -2.48 22.88 17.48
CA GLY A 90 -1.42 21.91 17.14
C GLY A 90 -1.10 20.97 18.30
N TRP A 91 -2.07 20.73 19.18
CA TRP A 91 -1.95 19.84 20.31
C TRP A 91 -2.71 18.55 20.03
N LEU A 92 -2.35 17.50 20.75
CA LEU A 92 -3.07 16.23 20.80
C LEU A 92 -3.51 16.00 22.23
N ARG A 93 -4.74 15.52 22.41
CA ARG A 93 -5.32 15.15 23.70
C ARG A 93 -5.29 13.63 23.84
N VAL A 94 -4.91 13.12 25.02
CA VAL A 94 -5.04 11.70 25.33
C VAL A 94 -6.52 11.37 25.50
N LEU A 95 -7.03 10.42 24.71
CA LEU A 95 -8.39 9.92 24.83
C LEU A 95 -8.44 8.66 25.69
N ARG A 96 -7.51 7.74 25.41
CA ARG A 96 -7.50 6.41 26.01
C ARG A 96 -6.09 5.86 26.09
N HIS A 97 -5.82 5.15 27.17
CA HIS A 97 -4.68 4.27 27.33
C HIS A 97 -5.17 2.83 27.56
N SER A 98 -4.62 1.86 26.84
CA SER A 98 -4.77 0.43 27.11
C SER A 98 -3.42 -0.15 27.50
N ARG A 99 -3.40 -1.01 28.53
CA ARG A 99 -2.25 -1.84 28.90
C ARG A 99 -2.66 -3.30 28.88
N TRP A 100 -1.90 -4.13 28.17
CA TRP A 100 -2.08 -5.57 28.13
C TRP A 100 -1.01 -6.27 28.98
N GLU A 101 -1.45 -7.29 29.69
CA GLU A 101 -0.60 -8.17 30.48
C GLU A 101 -0.46 -9.52 29.79
N TYR A 102 0.79 -10.03 29.75
CA TYR A 102 1.16 -11.28 29.14
C TYR A 102 2.02 -12.11 30.11
N THR A 103 1.54 -13.31 30.41
CA THR A 103 2.22 -14.29 31.27
C THR A 103 3.47 -14.83 30.59
N ASP A 104 3.40 -15.05 29.28
CA ASP A 104 4.49 -15.59 28.48
C ASP A 104 4.48 -15.08 27.03
N ARG A 105 5.51 -15.48 26.28
CA ARG A 105 5.71 -15.12 24.87
C ARG A 105 4.68 -15.73 23.92
N GLY A 106 4.25 -16.98 24.17
CA GLY A 106 3.27 -17.65 23.32
C GLY A 106 1.91 -16.95 23.39
N ARG A 107 1.53 -16.44 24.56
CA ARG A 107 0.35 -15.61 24.74
C ARG A 107 0.43 -14.35 23.88
N TYR A 108 1.54 -13.61 23.94
CA TYR A 108 1.78 -12.41 23.13
C TYR A 108 1.72 -12.70 21.62
N GLU A 109 2.43 -13.72 21.15
CA GLU A 109 2.51 -14.08 19.73
C GLU A 109 1.16 -14.54 19.15
N SER A 110 0.29 -15.14 19.98
CA SER A 110 -1.08 -15.49 19.58
C SER A 110 -2.03 -14.28 19.42
N GLY A 111 -1.60 -13.09 19.86
CA GLY A 111 -2.46 -11.90 19.94
C GLY A 111 -3.45 -11.92 21.13
N ALA A 112 -3.41 -12.95 21.96
CA ALA A 112 -4.17 -13.01 23.21
C ALA A 112 -3.47 -12.23 24.33
N TRP A 113 -4.22 -11.91 25.38
CA TRP A 113 -3.72 -11.26 26.60
C TRP A 113 -4.42 -11.86 27.81
N ASP A 114 -3.82 -11.69 28.99
CA ASP A 114 -4.35 -12.26 30.24
C ASP A 114 -5.24 -11.25 30.95
N ALA A 115 -4.80 -10.00 31.02
CA ALA A 115 -5.58 -8.86 31.44
C ALA A 115 -5.37 -7.66 30.51
N GLU A 116 -6.40 -6.81 30.45
CA GLU A 116 -6.36 -5.48 29.86
C GLU A 116 -6.80 -4.46 30.91
N VAL A 117 -5.98 -3.46 31.16
CA VAL A 117 -6.34 -2.27 31.94
C VAL A 117 -6.55 -1.13 30.96
N VAL A 118 -7.71 -0.49 31.01
CA VAL A 118 -8.08 0.63 30.17
C VAL A 118 -8.27 1.85 31.04
N THR A 119 -7.54 2.92 30.73
CA THR A 119 -7.70 4.24 31.34
C THR A 119 -8.30 5.19 30.30
N THR A 120 -9.45 5.77 30.57
CA THR A 120 -10.11 6.75 29.69
C THR A 120 -10.07 8.14 30.31
N PHE A 121 -9.84 9.13 29.47
CA PHE A 121 -9.72 10.53 29.86
C PHE A 121 -10.86 11.30 29.21
N SER A 122 -11.72 11.93 30.01
CA SER A 122 -12.83 12.72 29.51
C SER A 122 -12.37 14.11 29.03
N ALA A 123 -13.27 14.81 28.32
CA ALA A 123 -13.04 16.19 27.93
C ALA A 123 -12.94 17.14 29.13
N GLU A 124 -13.57 16.77 30.24
CA GLU A 124 -13.56 17.46 31.52
C GLU A 124 -12.37 17.06 32.41
N GLY A 125 -11.48 16.19 31.90
CA GLY A 125 -10.27 15.67 32.57
C GLY A 125 -10.54 14.77 33.78
N THR A 126 -11.71 14.17 33.84
CA THR A 126 -11.96 13.00 34.70
C THR A 126 -11.25 11.77 34.14
N VAL A 127 -10.73 10.93 35.02
CA VAL A 127 -10.01 9.69 34.67
C VAL A 127 -10.80 8.50 35.20
N GLU A 128 -11.11 7.56 34.31
CA GLU A 128 -11.76 6.30 34.66
C GLU A 128 -10.84 5.13 34.33
N VAL A 129 -10.72 4.17 35.24
CA VAL A 129 -9.89 2.97 35.07
C VAL A 129 -10.77 1.73 35.13
N GLY A 130 -10.70 0.90 34.09
CA GLY A 130 -11.39 -0.37 34.02
C GLY A 130 -10.40 -1.51 33.76
N ARG A 131 -10.63 -2.68 34.37
CA ARG A 131 -9.81 -3.89 34.18
C ARG A 131 -10.67 -5.03 33.64
N ARG A 132 -10.18 -5.74 32.62
CA ARG A 132 -10.79 -6.95 32.04
C ARG A 132 -9.78 -8.08 32.08
N SER A 133 -10.21 -9.32 32.29
CA SER A 133 -9.35 -10.50 32.24
C SER A 133 -9.95 -11.55 31.30
N ARG A 134 -9.11 -12.33 30.59
CA ARG A 134 -9.54 -13.33 29.61
C ARG A 134 -8.98 -14.73 29.93
N GLY A 135 -9.63 -15.45 30.84
CA GLY A 135 -9.30 -16.84 31.24
C GLY A 135 -10.02 -17.28 32.52
N PRO A 136 -10.01 -18.59 32.89
CA PRO A 136 -10.48 -19.03 34.20
C PRO A 136 -9.61 -18.35 35.27
N VAL A 137 -10.25 -17.80 36.30
CA VAL A 137 -9.62 -17.03 37.37
C VAL A 137 -8.55 -17.88 38.08
N GLY A 138 -7.30 -17.81 37.59
CA GLY A 138 -6.11 -18.01 38.39
C GLY A 138 -5.66 -16.64 38.84
N ALA A 139 -5.77 -16.35 40.14
CA ALA A 139 -5.26 -15.13 40.71
C ALA A 139 -3.76 -15.02 40.40
N VAL A 140 -3.39 -14.16 39.45
CA VAL A 140 -2.01 -13.68 39.36
C VAL A 140 -1.84 -12.71 40.53
N PRO A 141 -0.82 -12.87 41.40
CA PRO A 141 -0.59 -11.93 42.48
C PRO A 141 -0.30 -10.55 41.89
N ALA A 142 -0.97 -9.52 42.43
CA ALA A 142 -0.61 -8.13 42.22
C ALA A 142 0.67 -7.79 43.02
N ASP A 143 1.75 -8.56 42.82
CA ASP A 143 3.03 -8.32 43.48
C ASP A 143 3.94 -7.56 42.51
N GLY A 144 3.71 -6.26 42.51
CA GLY A 144 4.48 -5.22 41.86
C GLY A 144 3.68 -3.94 42.00
N ALA A 145 4.26 -2.88 42.58
CA ALA A 145 3.60 -1.59 42.63
C ALA A 145 3.12 -1.25 41.21
N GLU A 146 1.80 -1.11 41.02
CA GLU A 146 1.27 -0.72 39.72
C GLU A 146 1.88 0.63 39.37
N PRO A 147 2.64 0.75 38.26
CA PRO A 147 3.06 2.07 37.82
C PRO A 147 1.80 2.87 37.53
N ASP A 148 1.59 3.94 38.30
CA ASP A 148 0.46 4.84 38.10
C ASP A 148 0.64 5.49 36.72
N VAL A 149 -0.19 5.06 35.76
CA VAL A 149 -0.12 5.57 34.39
C VAL A 149 -0.44 7.06 34.35
N VAL A 150 -1.29 7.56 35.24
CA VAL A 150 -1.60 8.99 35.35
C VAL A 150 -0.35 9.73 35.81
N GLU A 151 0.38 9.20 36.79
CA GLU A 151 1.66 9.74 37.22
C GLU A 151 2.70 9.72 36.08
N ALA A 152 2.87 8.58 35.40
CA ALA A 152 3.82 8.44 34.30
C ALA A 152 3.52 9.43 33.16
N LEU A 153 2.25 9.55 32.77
CA LEU A 153 1.81 10.50 31.75
C LEU A 153 1.97 11.96 32.21
N SER A 154 1.72 12.27 33.49
CA SER A 154 1.88 13.63 34.03
C SER A 154 3.31 14.17 34.00
N ARG A 155 4.32 13.29 33.94
CA ARG A 155 5.73 13.68 33.80
C ARG A 155 6.10 14.09 32.38
N VAL A 156 5.31 13.67 31.39
CA VAL A 156 5.60 13.79 29.96
C VAL A 156 4.65 14.77 29.28
N LEU A 157 3.41 14.83 29.75
CA LEU A 157 2.33 15.57 29.12
C LEU A 157 2.05 16.89 29.82
N ASN A 158 1.66 17.89 29.03
CA ASN A 158 1.16 19.14 29.56
C ASN A 158 -0.24 18.93 30.14
N ARG A 159 -0.42 19.36 31.39
CA ARG A 159 -1.73 19.35 32.07
C ARG A 159 -2.35 20.73 31.90
N GLY A 160 -3.44 20.83 31.16
CA GLY A 160 -4.12 22.11 30.92
C GLY A 160 -4.75 22.70 32.19
N ASP A 161 -4.66 24.03 32.34
CA ASP A 161 -4.98 24.77 33.57
C ASP A 161 -6.46 24.72 34.00
N ALA A 162 -7.40 24.41 33.10
CA ALA A 162 -8.84 24.53 33.37
C ALA A 162 -9.61 23.21 33.60
N ALA A 163 -9.04 22.05 33.20
CA ALA A 163 -9.76 20.77 33.26
C ALA A 163 -8.89 19.56 33.61
N GLY A 164 -7.56 19.66 33.69
CA GLY A 164 -6.72 18.49 33.97
C GLY A 164 -6.58 17.51 32.79
N VAL A 165 -6.89 17.97 31.57
CA VAL A 165 -6.69 17.24 30.32
C VAL A 165 -5.19 17.08 30.05
N PHE A 166 -4.79 15.87 29.65
CA PHE A 166 -3.42 15.56 29.25
C PHE A 166 -3.22 15.82 27.77
N THR A 167 -2.25 16.68 27.45
CA THR A 167 -1.95 17.10 26.07
C THR A 167 -0.47 16.98 25.73
N ILE A 168 -0.18 16.75 24.45
CA ILE A 168 1.16 16.75 23.87
C ILE A 168 1.16 17.54 22.56
N ALA A 169 2.25 18.21 22.22
CA ALA A 169 2.34 18.86 20.91
C ALA A 169 2.28 17.79 19.81
N GLU A 170 1.56 18.07 18.73
CA GLU A 170 1.63 17.21 17.55
C GLU A 170 3.06 17.27 16.97
N PRO A 171 3.72 16.12 16.75
CA PRO A 171 5.09 16.11 16.30
C PRO A 171 5.15 16.53 14.83
N GLY A 172 6.04 17.47 14.52
CA GLY A 172 6.45 17.71 13.14
C GLY A 172 7.25 16.52 12.62
N PHE A 173 7.20 16.26 11.31
CA PHE A 173 7.98 15.17 10.71
C PHE A 173 9.47 15.28 11.07
N GLY A 174 10.03 14.21 11.65
CA GLY A 174 11.42 14.16 12.12
C GLY A 174 11.63 14.60 13.57
N ASP A 175 10.65 15.22 14.23
CA ASP A 175 10.72 15.61 15.65
C ASP A 175 9.98 14.62 16.55
N TRP A 176 10.57 13.43 16.70
CA TRP A 176 9.96 12.33 17.45
C TRP A 176 10.25 12.35 18.97
N ARG A 177 11.00 13.35 19.45
CA ARG A 177 11.44 13.41 20.86
C ARG A 177 10.27 13.56 21.83
N GLY A 178 9.29 14.39 21.50
CA GLY A 178 8.09 14.55 22.34
C GLY A 178 7.37 13.21 22.52
N PHE A 179 7.19 12.46 21.43
CA PHE A 179 6.55 11.15 21.46
C PHE A 179 7.40 10.09 22.18
N ALA A 180 8.73 10.12 22.06
CA ALA A 180 9.61 9.20 22.77
C ALA A 180 9.37 9.22 24.30
N GLY A 181 9.00 10.37 24.87
CA GLY A 181 8.65 10.49 26.28
C GLY A 181 7.48 9.60 26.71
N LEU A 182 6.55 9.29 25.81
CA LEU A 182 5.40 8.40 26.10
C LEU A 182 5.84 6.99 26.49
N ALA A 183 7.09 6.60 26.18
CA ALA A 183 7.67 5.34 26.62
C ALA A 183 7.76 5.19 28.16
N ALA A 184 7.61 6.31 28.91
CA ALA A 184 7.54 6.31 30.36
C ALA A 184 6.41 5.43 30.93
N VAL A 185 5.31 5.21 30.19
CA VAL A 185 4.22 4.32 30.63
C VAL A 185 4.66 2.86 30.78
N ALA A 186 5.76 2.48 30.11
CA ALA A 186 6.39 1.16 30.22
C ALA A 186 7.66 1.18 31.11
N GLY A 187 7.91 2.28 31.84
CA GLY A 187 9.09 2.42 32.71
C GLY A 187 10.39 2.73 31.96
N HIS A 188 10.30 3.26 30.73
CA HIS A 188 11.47 3.76 30.03
C HIS A 188 11.77 5.21 30.41
N GLU A 189 13.04 5.49 30.66
CA GLU A 189 13.52 6.83 31.00
C GLU A 189 14.39 7.36 29.87
N PHE A 190 14.19 8.61 29.49
CA PHE A 190 14.91 9.24 28.40
C PHE A 190 16.03 10.14 28.95
N ALA A 191 17.27 9.89 28.55
CA ALA A 191 18.35 10.83 28.84
C ALA A 191 18.14 12.08 27.99
N GLY A 192 18.06 13.26 28.61
CA GLY A 192 17.71 14.52 27.92
C GLY A 192 18.63 14.93 26.74
N ALA A 193 19.80 14.30 26.59
CA ALA A 193 20.74 14.51 25.49
C ALA A 193 20.72 13.40 24.41
N ALA A 194 19.74 12.49 24.44
CA ALA A 194 19.73 11.36 23.52
C ALA A 194 19.60 11.81 22.06
N ALA A 195 20.51 11.29 21.25
CA ALA A 195 20.54 11.55 19.82
C ALA A 195 19.45 10.73 19.12
N VAL A 196 18.79 11.35 18.15
CA VAL A 196 17.77 10.72 17.31
C VAL A 196 18.34 10.65 15.91
N HIS A 197 18.44 9.45 15.36
CA HIS A 197 19.02 9.21 14.05
C HIS A 197 18.04 8.44 13.17
N ASP A 198 17.81 8.90 11.94
CA ASP A 198 17.11 8.09 10.95
C ASP A 198 17.97 6.87 10.60
N GLU A 199 17.40 5.68 10.72
CA GLU A 199 17.97 4.48 10.12
C GLU A 199 17.99 4.69 8.61
N ARG A 200 19.13 4.40 7.98
CA ARG A 200 19.19 4.31 6.53
C ARG A 200 18.49 3.01 6.13
N PRO A 201 17.36 3.05 5.40
CA PRO A 201 16.71 1.84 4.96
C PRO A 201 17.68 1.01 4.10
N GLN A 202 17.52 -0.32 4.13
CA GLN A 202 18.03 -1.15 3.04
C GLN A 202 17.45 -0.61 1.71
N GLN A 203 18.29 -0.60 0.67
CA GLN A 203 18.09 0.06 -0.62
C GLN A 203 16.62 0.15 -1.09
N TRP A 204 15.96 1.29 -0.85
CA TRP A 204 14.63 1.58 -1.39
C TRP A 204 14.67 1.54 -2.92
N ARG A 205 13.89 0.64 -3.53
CA ARG A 205 13.89 0.44 -5.00
C ARG A 205 12.95 1.37 -5.77
N GLY A 206 12.21 2.22 -5.06
CA GLY A 206 11.24 3.12 -5.67
C GLY A 206 9.97 2.43 -6.14
N PRO A 207 9.06 3.17 -6.80
CA PRO A 207 7.87 2.62 -7.44
C PRO A 207 8.22 1.54 -8.47
N LEU A 208 7.23 0.74 -8.88
CA LEU A 208 7.41 -0.23 -9.95
C LEU A 208 7.92 0.49 -11.21
N ARG A 209 8.77 -0.20 -11.98
CA ARG A 209 9.28 0.27 -13.27
C ARG A 209 9.02 -0.80 -14.32
N ALA A 210 8.85 -0.39 -15.58
CA ALA A 210 8.66 -1.28 -16.72
C ALA A 210 9.97 -1.98 -17.16
N ASP A 211 10.81 -2.39 -16.21
CA ASP A 211 12.12 -2.97 -16.51
C ASP A 211 11.96 -4.35 -17.16
N GLY A 212 12.51 -4.52 -18.36
CA GLY A 212 12.47 -5.79 -19.10
C GLY A 212 11.15 -6.10 -19.80
N ILE A 213 10.20 -5.16 -19.83
CA ILE A 213 8.88 -5.32 -20.45
C ILE A 213 8.97 -5.66 -21.95
N GLU A 214 10.04 -5.23 -22.62
CA GLU A 214 10.30 -5.54 -24.03
C GLU A 214 10.45 -7.04 -24.27
N GLY A 215 10.98 -7.78 -23.29
CA GLY A 215 11.16 -9.22 -23.35
C GLY A 215 9.84 -10.01 -23.42
N LEU A 216 8.73 -9.42 -22.98
CA LEU A 216 7.39 -10.00 -23.15
C LEU A 216 6.94 -9.95 -24.62
N PHE A 217 7.56 -9.13 -25.46
CA PHE A 217 7.20 -8.99 -26.87
C PHE A 217 8.23 -9.61 -27.82
N VAL A 218 9.02 -10.57 -27.33
CA VAL A 218 9.98 -11.35 -28.13
C VAL A 218 9.49 -12.80 -28.20
N ALA A 219 9.02 -13.24 -29.37
CA ALA A 219 8.57 -14.61 -29.57
C ALA A 219 9.67 -15.63 -29.20
N GLY A 220 9.31 -16.64 -28.42
CA GLY A 220 10.22 -17.66 -27.92
C GLY A 220 11.05 -17.26 -26.70
N ALA A 221 10.95 -16.00 -26.22
CA ALA A 221 11.59 -15.61 -24.96
C ALA A 221 11.02 -16.40 -23.79
N ARG A 222 11.88 -16.72 -22.81
CA ARG A 222 11.51 -17.43 -21.59
C ARG A 222 11.45 -16.48 -20.41
N HIS A 223 10.42 -16.63 -19.58
CA HIS A 223 10.23 -15.87 -18.35
C HIS A 223 9.88 -16.81 -17.20
N ASP A 224 10.49 -16.60 -16.04
CA ASP A 224 10.11 -17.32 -14.82
C ASP A 224 8.87 -16.66 -14.22
N THR A 225 7.84 -17.47 -13.97
CA THR A 225 6.54 -17.01 -13.47
C THR A 225 6.12 -17.82 -12.25
N VAL A 226 5.06 -17.40 -11.56
CA VAL A 226 4.46 -18.18 -10.47
C VAL A 226 3.91 -19.54 -10.92
N SER A 227 3.51 -19.68 -12.19
CA SER A 227 3.08 -20.95 -12.83
C SER A 227 4.26 -21.77 -13.36
N GLY A 228 5.50 -21.35 -13.12
CA GLY A 228 6.72 -21.94 -13.67
C GLY A 228 7.23 -21.22 -14.93
N PRO A 229 8.25 -21.77 -15.62
CA PRO A 229 8.84 -21.17 -16.82
C PRO A 229 7.83 -21.09 -17.98
N GLY A 230 7.55 -19.87 -18.43
CA GLY A 230 6.68 -19.58 -19.57
C GLY A 230 7.48 -19.21 -20.83
N VAL A 231 6.98 -19.58 -22.00
CA VAL A 231 7.53 -19.22 -23.31
C VAL A 231 6.56 -18.26 -24.01
N VAL A 232 7.07 -17.14 -24.50
CA VAL A 232 6.27 -16.12 -25.20
C VAL A 232 5.85 -16.60 -26.59
N GLU A 233 4.55 -16.57 -26.84
CA GLU A 233 3.92 -16.59 -28.15
C GLU A 233 3.25 -15.23 -28.41
N LEU A 234 3.45 -14.67 -29.61
CA LEU A 234 2.81 -13.41 -29.98
C LEU A 234 1.56 -13.67 -30.80
N VAL A 235 0.44 -13.17 -30.30
CA VAL A 235 -0.86 -13.17 -30.99
C VAL A 235 -1.14 -11.74 -31.45
N THR A 236 -1.65 -11.57 -32.66
CA THR A 236 -2.06 -10.26 -33.17
C THR A 236 -3.56 -10.14 -33.10
N ALA A 237 -4.07 -9.00 -32.64
CA ALA A 237 -5.47 -8.65 -32.78
C ALA A 237 -5.66 -7.65 -33.93
N GLY A 238 -6.91 -7.48 -34.36
CA GLY A 238 -7.29 -6.46 -35.32
C GLY A 238 -6.88 -5.05 -34.85
N PRO A 239 -6.69 -4.11 -35.80
CA PRO A 239 -6.21 -2.78 -35.46
C PRO A 239 -7.20 -2.04 -34.57
N LEU A 240 -6.74 -1.51 -33.44
CA LEU A 240 -7.54 -0.76 -32.49
C LEU A 240 -7.73 0.68 -32.99
N ARG A 241 -8.97 1.06 -33.31
CA ARG A 241 -9.36 2.41 -33.73
C ARG A 241 -9.57 3.32 -32.54
N ILE A 242 -8.79 4.41 -32.50
CA ILE A 242 -8.81 5.47 -31.48
C ILE A 242 -9.09 6.83 -32.14
N PRO A 243 -10.31 7.07 -32.67
CA PRO A 243 -10.64 8.33 -33.35
C PRO A 243 -10.61 9.57 -32.44
N SER A 244 -10.81 9.43 -31.12
CA SER A 244 -10.76 10.57 -30.19
C SER A 244 -9.33 10.97 -29.81
N GLY A 245 -8.34 10.12 -30.11
CA GLY A 245 -6.97 10.27 -29.62
C GLY A 245 -6.81 9.96 -28.13
N GLN A 246 -7.81 9.33 -27.51
CA GLN A 246 -7.77 8.91 -26.10
C GLN A 246 -7.88 7.40 -26.02
N LEU A 247 -6.74 6.71 -25.86
CA LEU A 247 -6.68 5.27 -25.63
C LEU A 247 -7.00 4.98 -24.18
N SER A 248 -8.00 4.14 -23.92
CA SER A 248 -8.44 3.76 -22.58
C SER A 248 -8.14 2.29 -22.29
N ALA A 249 -7.86 2.01 -21.02
CA ALA A 249 -7.78 0.67 -20.46
C ALA A 249 -8.65 0.57 -19.18
N ALA A 250 -9.43 -0.51 -19.09
CA ALA A 250 -10.31 -0.80 -17.96
C ALA A 250 -10.57 -2.30 -17.83
N ASP A 251 -11.23 -2.71 -16.75
CA ASP A 251 -11.97 -3.95 -16.70
C ASP A 251 -13.01 -4.01 -17.83
N ALA A 252 -13.13 -5.12 -18.55
CA ALA A 252 -14.04 -5.20 -19.70
C ALA A 252 -15.52 -5.23 -19.31
N GLY A 253 -15.86 -5.74 -18.12
CA GLY A 253 -17.21 -5.79 -17.56
C GLY A 253 -17.63 -4.51 -16.83
N TRP A 254 -16.68 -3.63 -16.48
CA TRP A 254 -16.92 -2.43 -15.66
C TRP A 254 -16.27 -1.14 -16.23
N LEU A 255 -16.66 -0.76 -17.44
CA LEU A 255 -16.04 0.38 -18.17
C LEU A 255 -16.31 1.75 -17.51
N GLU A 256 -17.42 1.90 -16.80
CA GLU A 256 -17.83 3.14 -16.14
C GLU A 256 -16.94 3.56 -14.96
N ASN A 257 -16.07 2.67 -14.46
CA ASN A 257 -15.18 2.91 -13.32
C ASN A 257 -13.93 3.75 -13.70
N ALA A 258 -14.18 4.91 -14.31
CA ALA A 258 -13.23 5.95 -14.70
C ALA A 258 -11.98 5.39 -15.42
N PRO A 259 -12.08 4.94 -16.68
CA PRO A 259 -10.99 4.22 -17.35
C PRO A 259 -9.66 4.98 -17.31
N ARG A 260 -8.54 4.24 -17.30
CA ARG A 260 -7.21 4.86 -17.36
C ARG A 260 -6.92 5.23 -18.80
N THR A 261 -6.73 6.52 -19.07
CA THR A 261 -6.61 7.05 -20.44
C THR A 261 -5.18 7.53 -20.75
N VAL A 262 -4.74 7.30 -21.98
CA VAL A 262 -3.47 7.79 -22.55
C VAL A 262 -3.77 8.55 -23.84
N ALA A 263 -3.29 9.79 -23.93
CA ALA A 263 -3.40 10.58 -25.14
C ALA A 263 -2.43 10.04 -26.23
N VAL A 264 -2.99 9.74 -27.40
CA VAL A 264 -2.29 9.27 -28.60
C VAL A 264 -2.80 10.03 -29.83
N PRO A 265 -2.06 10.08 -30.95
CA PRO A 265 -2.62 10.63 -32.18
C PRO A 265 -3.90 9.86 -32.57
N PRO A 266 -4.94 10.51 -33.12
CA PRO A 266 -6.09 9.79 -33.65
C PRO A 266 -5.68 8.83 -34.79
N GLY A 267 -6.15 7.59 -34.75
CA GLY A 267 -5.72 6.59 -35.75
C GLY A 267 -6.25 5.18 -35.52
N ALA A 268 -5.69 4.23 -36.27
CA ALA A 268 -5.92 2.79 -36.10
C ALA A 268 -4.58 2.09 -35.92
N TYR A 269 -4.44 1.34 -34.82
CA TYR A 269 -3.13 0.90 -34.33
C TYR A 269 -3.05 -0.62 -34.19
N PRO A 270 -1.96 -1.26 -34.64
CA PRO A 270 -1.74 -2.69 -34.41
C PRO A 270 -1.72 -3.02 -32.91
N VAL A 271 -2.29 -4.17 -32.56
CA VAL A 271 -2.29 -4.70 -31.19
C VAL A 271 -1.57 -6.04 -31.17
N ALA A 272 -0.53 -6.12 -30.34
CA ALA A 272 0.21 -7.34 -30.08
C ALA A 272 -0.08 -7.85 -28.67
N VAL A 273 -0.45 -9.11 -28.56
CA VAL A 273 -0.74 -9.80 -27.30
C VAL A 273 0.36 -10.81 -27.03
N SER A 274 1.00 -10.68 -25.87
CA SER A 274 1.98 -11.63 -25.36
C SER A 274 1.24 -12.73 -24.60
N LEU A 275 1.21 -13.94 -25.17
CA LEU A 275 0.67 -15.13 -24.54
C LEU A 275 1.82 -15.99 -24.01
N LEU A 276 1.86 -16.25 -22.70
CA LEU A 276 2.79 -17.22 -22.12
C LEU A 276 2.18 -18.62 -22.22
N ARG A 277 2.94 -19.53 -22.81
CA ARG A 277 2.66 -20.97 -22.77
C ARG A 277 3.59 -21.65 -21.79
N PHE A 278 3.09 -22.66 -21.08
CA PHE A 278 3.83 -23.38 -20.06
C PHE A 278 4.06 -24.84 -20.48
N PRO A 279 4.95 -25.10 -21.45
CA PRO A 279 5.14 -26.44 -22.00
C PRO A 279 5.70 -27.43 -20.98
N GLU A 280 6.38 -26.96 -19.94
CA GLU A 280 7.00 -27.80 -18.91
C GLU A 280 6.00 -28.26 -17.84
N THR A 281 5.08 -27.38 -17.43
CA THR A 281 4.07 -27.70 -16.40
C THR A 281 2.74 -28.18 -16.98
N GLY A 282 2.47 -27.85 -18.25
CA GLY A 282 1.18 -28.13 -18.90
C GLY A 282 0.04 -27.22 -18.41
N ASP A 283 0.34 -26.15 -17.68
CA ASP A 283 -0.65 -25.16 -17.23
C ASP A 283 -1.27 -24.42 -18.43
N PHE A 284 -2.45 -23.86 -18.22
CA PHE A 284 -3.18 -23.11 -19.23
C PHE A 284 -2.40 -21.86 -19.66
N PRO A 285 -2.39 -21.51 -20.96
CA PRO A 285 -1.77 -20.28 -21.43
C PRO A 285 -2.35 -19.04 -20.73
N ARG A 286 -1.51 -18.03 -20.53
CA ARG A 286 -1.89 -16.79 -19.84
C ARG A 286 -1.48 -15.58 -20.66
N VAL A 287 -2.35 -14.59 -20.77
CA VAL A 287 -1.99 -13.30 -21.38
C VAL A 287 -1.09 -12.56 -20.41
N ALA A 288 0.17 -12.36 -20.77
CA ALA A 288 1.16 -11.69 -19.92
C ALA A 288 1.16 -10.18 -20.11
N ALA A 289 0.92 -9.70 -21.32
CA ALA A 289 0.79 -8.28 -21.61
C ALA A 289 0.10 -8.06 -22.96
N VAL A 290 -0.45 -6.86 -23.16
CA VAL A 290 -0.94 -6.39 -24.45
C VAL A 290 -0.31 -5.05 -24.79
N LYS A 291 0.12 -4.87 -26.04
CA LYS A 291 0.78 -3.66 -26.55
C LYS A 291 0.03 -3.08 -27.73
N VAL A 292 -0.36 -1.82 -27.61
CA VAL A 292 -0.83 -0.99 -28.74
C VAL A 292 0.38 -0.27 -29.33
N ILE A 293 0.65 -0.51 -30.62
CA ILE A 293 1.79 0.08 -31.33
C ILE A 293 1.32 1.36 -32.01
N ILE A 294 1.74 2.52 -31.48
CA ILE A 294 1.36 3.85 -31.97
C ILE A 294 2.30 4.32 -33.07
N ASP A 295 3.59 4.04 -32.92
CA ASP A 295 4.67 4.45 -33.81
C ASP A 295 5.81 3.41 -33.74
N ASP A 296 6.55 3.23 -34.81
CA ASP A 296 7.61 2.23 -34.94
C ASP A 296 8.95 2.66 -34.32
N ARG A 297 9.05 3.91 -33.86
CA ARG A 297 10.26 4.44 -33.21
C ARG A 297 10.59 3.72 -31.90
N PRO A 298 11.87 3.40 -31.65
CA PRO A 298 12.29 2.76 -30.40
C PRO A 298 11.89 3.54 -29.16
N VAL A 299 11.47 2.81 -28.11
CA VAL A 299 11.19 3.38 -26.79
C VAL A 299 12.51 3.77 -26.13
N ALA A 300 12.60 5.04 -25.73
CA ALA A 300 13.74 5.60 -24.99
C ALA A 300 13.45 5.72 -23.49
N ALA A 301 12.18 5.84 -23.11
CA ALA A 301 11.75 5.92 -21.71
C ALA A 301 10.36 5.34 -21.51
N TRP A 302 10.16 4.69 -20.38
CA TRP A 302 8.86 4.21 -19.91
C TRP A 302 8.31 5.12 -18.82
N GLN A 303 7.00 5.35 -18.87
CA GLN A 303 6.27 6.10 -17.85
C GLN A 303 5.00 5.35 -17.48
N MET A 304 4.66 5.34 -16.19
CA MET A 304 3.34 4.86 -15.74
C MET A 304 2.28 5.81 -16.28
N ALA A 305 1.21 5.28 -16.87
CA ALA A 305 0.03 6.08 -17.19
C ALA A 305 -0.68 6.43 -15.89
N LEU A 306 -0.93 7.71 -15.64
CA LEU A 306 -1.53 8.21 -14.39
C LEU A 306 -2.89 8.86 -14.65
N ARG A 307 -3.80 8.76 -13.69
CA ARG A 307 -5.02 9.56 -13.63
C ARG A 307 -4.72 10.93 -13.00
N PRO A 308 -5.55 11.95 -13.26
CA PRO A 308 -5.45 13.22 -12.55
C PRO A 308 -5.46 13.01 -11.03
N GLY A 309 -4.45 13.56 -10.33
CA GLY A 309 -4.31 13.46 -8.87
C GLY A 309 -3.48 12.28 -8.36
N GLU A 310 -3.10 11.32 -9.22
CA GLU A 310 -2.16 10.27 -8.85
C GLU A 310 -0.72 10.79 -8.89
N ASP A 311 0.04 10.56 -7.80
CA ASP A 311 1.43 10.98 -7.66
C ASP A 311 2.34 9.78 -7.43
N PRO A 312 3.18 9.38 -8.40
CA PRO A 312 4.11 8.26 -8.25
C PRO A 312 5.09 8.42 -7.10
N GLU A 313 5.33 9.66 -6.66
CA GLU A 313 6.22 9.96 -5.54
C GLU A 313 5.65 9.54 -4.19
N LEU A 314 4.35 9.26 -4.11
CA LEU A 314 3.65 8.72 -2.94
C LEU A 314 3.57 7.19 -2.97
N LEU A 315 4.00 6.55 -4.07
CA LEU A 315 3.99 5.10 -4.17
C LEU A 315 5.07 4.49 -3.29
N ARG A 316 4.67 3.40 -2.62
CA ARG A 316 5.56 2.56 -1.82
C ARG A 316 6.50 1.77 -2.72
N GLU A 317 7.45 1.08 -2.11
CA GLU A 317 8.41 0.28 -2.86
C GLU A 317 7.68 -0.73 -3.77
N ARG A 318 8.04 -0.73 -5.05
CA ARG A 318 7.39 -1.50 -6.13
C ARG A 318 5.88 -1.26 -6.28
N GLY A 319 5.32 -0.25 -5.62
CA GLY A 319 3.93 0.16 -5.79
C GLY A 319 3.69 0.78 -7.17
N PHE A 320 2.44 0.75 -7.63
CA PHE A 320 2.01 1.34 -8.89
C PHE A 320 0.53 1.72 -8.84
N TYR A 321 0.17 2.67 -9.69
CA TYR A 321 -1.21 2.92 -10.08
C TYR A 321 -1.51 2.14 -11.36
N GLY A 322 -2.67 1.49 -11.43
CA GLY A 322 -2.99 0.58 -12.51
C GLY A 322 -4.45 0.58 -12.93
N VAL A 323 -4.77 -0.36 -13.81
CA VAL A 323 -6.10 -0.74 -14.25
C VAL A 323 -6.61 -1.79 -13.26
N GLY A 324 -7.67 -1.48 -12.53
CA GLY A 324 -8.37 -2.45 -11.68
C GLY A 324 -9.20 -3.39 -12.53
N VAL A 325 -9.14 -4.68 -12.22
CA VAL A 325 -9.86 -5.78 -12.86
C VAL A 325 -10.55 -6.60 -11.77
N ASP A 326 -11.84 -6.85 -11.97
CA ASP A 326 -12.77 -7.55 -11.07
C ASP A 326 -13.62 -8.61 -11.80
N SER A 327 -13.68 -8.56 -13.13
CA SER A 327 -14.35 -9.56 -13.96
C SER A 327 -13.39 -10.62 -14.51
N GLY A 328 -12.13 -10.62 -14.06
CA GLY A 328 -11.04 -11.40 -14.64
C GLY A 328 -10.63 -10.98 -16.06
N THR A 329 -11.27 -9.97 -16.65
CA THR A 329 -11.02 -9.54 -18.03
C THR A 329 -10.61 -8.07 -18.12
N ALA A 330 -9.74 -7.76 -19.08
CA ALA A 330 -9.30 -6.40 -19.35
C ALA A 330 -9.61 -6.01 -20.80
N ALA A 331 -9.81 -4.71 -21.02
CA ALA A 331 -10.10 -4.17 -22.33
C ALA A 331 -9.24 -2.94 -22.69
N LEU A 332 -8.97 -2.81 -23.99
CA LEU A 332 -8.40 -1.62 -24.62
C LEU A 332 -9.38 -1.07 -25.64
N PHE A 333 -9.65 0.24 -25.57
CA PHE A 333 -10.68 0.89 -26.37
C PHE A 333 -10.45 2.39 -26.52
N ASP A 334 -11.20 3.05 -27.40
CA ASP A 334 -11.25 4.52 -27.46
C ASP A 334 -12.11 5.08 -26.33
N ALA A 335 -11.70 6.14 -25.63
CA ALA A 335 -12.44 6.68 -24.48
C ALA A 335 -13.90 7.07 -24.75
N THR A 336 -14.32 7.19 -26.01
CA THR A 336 -15.71 7.42 -26.41
C THR A 336 -16.56 6.14 -26.48
N PHE A 337 -15.97 4.96 -26.31
CA PHE A 337 -16.69 3.70 -26.27
C PHE A 337 -17.55 3.62 -25.00
N GLY A 338 -18.82 3.23 -25.15
CA GLY A 338 -19.78 3.14 -24.04
C GLY A 338 -19.66 1.83 -23.25
N PRO A 339 -20.32 1.72 -22.08
CA PRO A 339 -20.38 0.49 -21.32
C PRO A 339 -21.01 -0.65 -22.14
N LEU A 340 -20.58 -1.88 -21.90
CA LEU A 340 -21.19 -3.07 -22.50
C LEU A 340 -22.49 -3.41 -21.81
N SER A 341 -23.48 -3.86 -22.57
CA SER A 341 -24.62 -4.58 -22.01
C SER A 341 -24.19 -5.96 -21.48
N GLU A 342 -24.96 -6.53 -20.56
CA GLU A 342 -24.73 -7.87 -20.01
C GLU A 342 -24.60 -8.93 -21.12
N ASN A 343 -25.44 -8.85 -22.16
CA ASN A 343 -25.36 -9.80 -23.28
C ASN A 343 -24.12 -9.59 -24.17
N GLU A 344 -23.61 -8.37 -24.31
CA GLU A 344 -22.34 -8.12 -25.01
C GLU A 344 -21.14 -8.61 -24.20
N PHE A 345 -21.19 -8.46 -22.87
CA PHE A 345 -20.12 -8.92 -22.00
C PHE A 345 -20.18 -10.44 -21.77
N GLU A 346 -21.19 -10.93 -21.04
CA GLU A 346 -21.32 -12.35 -20.69
C GLU A 346 -21.63 -13.22 -21.92
N GLY A 347 -22.65 -12.81 -22.69
CA GLY A 347 -23.16 -13.56 -23.83
C GLY A 347 -22.30 -13.50 -25.09
N PHE A 348 -21.20 -12.73 -25.09
CA PHE A 348 -20.29 -12.68 -26.22
C PHE A 348 -18.82 -12.62 -25.82
N VAL A 349 -18.37 -11.62 -25.05
CA VAL A 349 -16.95 -11.52 -24.66
C VAL A 349 -16.50 -12.74 -23.85
N VAL A 350 -17.20 -13.05 -22.76
CA VAL A 350 -16.85 -14.18 -21.89
C VAL A 350 -16.99 -15.50 -22.64
N GLU A 351 -18.11 -15.72 -23.33
CA GLU A 351 -18.32 -16.95 -24.10
C GLU A 351 -17.21 -17.20 -25.15
N GLN A 352 -16.79 -16.16 -25.88
CA GLN A 352 -15.73 -16.31 -26.88
C GLN A 352 -14.36 -16.60 -26.23
N LEU A 353 -14.07 -16.02 -25.08
CA LEU A 353 -12.87 -16.30 -24.31
C LEU A 353 -12.88 -17.73 -23.73
N ASP A 354 -14.02 -18.20 -23.23
CA ASP A 354 -14.22 -19.58 -22.76
C ASP A 354 -14.08 -20.62 -23.87
N GLN A 355 -14.43 -20.25 -25.11
CA GLN A 355 -14.20 -21.07 -26.31
C GLN A 355 -12.72 -21.11 -26.73
N GLY A 356 -11.81 -20.49 -25.98
CA GLY A 356 -10.38 -20.55 -26.17
C GLY A 356 -9.80 -19.45 -27.06
N ARG A 357 -10.57 -18.38 -27.36
CA ARG A 357 -9.98 -17.20 -27.98
C ARG A 357 -9.07 -16.49 -26.98
N VAL A 358 -7.92 -16.04 -27.46
CA VAL A 358 -6.98 -15.25 -26.66
C VAL A 358 -7.43 -13.78 -26.59
N VAL A 359 -8.07 -13.31 -27.65
CA VAL A 359 -8.55 -11.94 -27.81
C VAL A 359 -9.93 -11.95 -28.45
N VAL A 360 -10.81 -11.07 -27.97
CA VAL A 360 -12.14 -10.85 -28.51
C VAL A 360 -12.25 -9.40 -28.98
N GLU A 361 -12.73 -9.23 -30.20
CA GLU A 361 -13.02 -7.94 -30.81
C GLU A 361 -14.53 -7.82 -30.97
N LEU A 362 -15.13 -6.75 -30.44
CA LEU A 362 -16.56 -6.53 -30.63
C LEU A 362 -16.83 -6.11 -32.09
N PRO A 363 -17.85 -6.70 -32.76
CA PRO A 363 -18.21 -6.28 -34.10
C PRO A 363 -18.81 -4.87 -34.07
N ILE A 364 -18.18 -3.92 -34.76
CA ILE A 364 -18.66 -2.52 -34.81
C ILE A 364 -19.00 -2.14 -36.25
N SER A 365 -19.96 -1.23 -36.40
CA SER A 365 -20.27 -0.59 -37.69
C SER A 365 -19.02 0.10 -38.26
N SER A 366 -18.86 0.06 -39.58
CA SER A 366 -17.67 0.58 -40.25
C SER A 366 -17.38 2.04 -39.84
N GLY A 367 -16.32 2.25 -39.03
CA GLY A 367 -15.88 3.57 -38.58
C GLY A 367 -16.10 3.90 -37.10
N GLY A 368 -16.71 3.00 -36.31
CA GLY A 368 -16.88 3.20 -34.87
C GLY A 368 -15.63 2.89 -34.01
N PRO A 369 -15.64 3.25 -32.71
CA PRO A 369 -14.55 2.99 -31.77
C PRO A 369 -14.39 1.49 -31.55
N HIS A 370 -13.15 0.98 -31.56
CA HIS A 370 -12.87 -0.44 -31.38
C HIS A 370 -12.75 -0.83 -29.90
N PHE A 371 -13.09 -2.08 -29.61
CA PHE A 371 -12.99 -2.70 -28.31
C PHE A 371 -12.28 -4.03 -28.44
N VAL A 372 -11.19 -4.19 -27.69
CA VAL A 372 -10.35 -5.39 -27.67
C VAL A 372 -10.30 -5.89 -26.23
N ALA A 373 -10.85 -7.08 -25.97
CA ALA A 373 -10.89 -7.71 -24.66
C ALA A 373 -10.11 -9.02 -24.60
N MET A 374 -9.62 -9.35 -23.41
CA MET A 374 -8.82 -10.54 -23.13
C MET A 374 -8.93 -10.93 -21.66
N TRP A 375 -8.59 -12.19 -21.33
CA TRP A 375 -8.32 -12.58 -19.95
C TRP A 375 -7.13 -11.78 -19.38
N ALA A 376 -7.27 -11.31 -18.15
CA ALA A 376 -6.27 -10.50 -17.48
C ALA A 376 -5.30 -11.35 -16.65
N GLY A 377 -4.20 -11.84 -17.24
CA GLY A 377 -3.17 -12.57 -16.50
C GLY A 377 -3.70 -13.66 -15.58
N LEU A 378 -3.59 -13.45 -14.25
CA LEU A 378 -4.05 -14.37 -13.20
C LEU A 378 -5.51 -14.16 -12.77
N GLY A 379 -6.23 -13.21 -13.38
CA GLY A 379 -7.61 -12.83 -13.06
C GLY A 379 -7.69 -11.46 -12.40
N ASP A 380 -8.46 -11.36 -11.33
CA ASP A 380 -8.72 -10.10 -10.64
C ASP A 380 -7.46 -9.50 -10.02
N GLY A 381 -7.40 -8.17 -9.99
CA GLY A 381 -6.25 -7.46 -9.46
C GLY A 381 -6.11 -6.05 -10.01
N VAL A 382 -4.92 -5.48 -9.85
CA VAL A 382 -4.57 -4.17 -10.40
C VAL A 382 -3.32 -4.33 -11.23
N TYR A 383 -3.34 -3.83 -12.47
CA TYR A 383 -2.28 -4.05 -13.44
C TYR A 383 -1.73 -2.72 -14.00
N PRO A 384 -0.41 -2.49 -14.03
CA PRO A 384 0.13 -1.22 -14.51
C PRO A 384 -0.07 -1.04 -16.01
N LEU A 385 -0.36 0.20 -16.41
CA LEU A 385 -0.39 0.63 -17.79
C LEU A 385 0.84 1.51 -18.07
N TRP A 386 1.67 1.10 -19.01
CA TRP A 386 2.94 1.74 -19.33
C TRP A 386 2.87 2.47 -20.67
N VAL A 387 3.39 3.70 -20.71
CA VAL A 387 3.56 4.51 -21.91
C VAL A 387 5.03 4.49 -22.30
N GLY A 388 5.33 3.88 -23.45
CA GLY A 388 6.66 3.90 -24.05
C GLY A 388 6.80 5.14 -24.92
N ARG A 389 7.79 5.99 -24.63
CA ARG A 389 8.07 7.22 -25.37
C ARG A 389 9.37 7.14 -26.15
N ALA A 390 9.36 7.67 -27.36
CA ALA A 390 10.57 7.91 -28.16
C ALA A 390 11.42 9.04 -27.56
N VAL A 391 12.64 9.22 -28.09
CA VAL A 391 13.58 10.28 -27.67
C VAL A 391 12.98 11.69 -27.77
N ASP A 392 12.07 11.92 -28.72
CA ASP A 392 11.39 13.22 -28.89
C ASP A 392 10.15 13.40 -27.98
N GLY A 393 9.89 12.43 -27.09
CA GLY A 393 8.78 12.44 -26.14
C GLY A 393 7.44 11.95 -26.71
N ARG A 394 7.34 11.66 -28.01
CA ARG A 394 6.10 11.11 -28.60
C ARG A 394 5.87 9.68 -28.13
N VAL A 395 4.59 9.28 -28.03
CA VAL A 395 4.21 7.91 -27.65
C VAL A 395 4.54 6.96 -28.80
N SER A 396 5.36 5.96 -28.52
CA SER A 396 5.64 4.84 -29.45
C SER A 396 4.67 3.68 -29.22
N CYS A 397 4.38 3.37 -27.96
CA CYS A 397 3.46 2.30 -27.63
C CYS A 397 2.85 2.48 -26.25
N VAL A 398 1.75 1.77 -26.01
CA VAL A 398 1.13 1.63 -24.70
C VAL A 398 1.02 0.15 -24.36
N VAL A 399 1.43 -0.25 -23.17
CA VAL A 399 1.46 -1.65 -22.72
C VAL A 399 0.66 -1.80 -21.43
N LEU A 400 -0.35 -2.67 -21.44
CA LEU A 400 -0.96 -3.18 -20.22
C LEU A 400 -0.21 -4.46 -19.82
N ASP A 401 0.44 -4.44 -18.67
CA ASP A 401 1.29 -5.52 -18.16
C ASP A 401 0.57 -6.28 -17.04
N PHE A 402 0.35 -7.58 -17.21
CA PHE A 402 -0.32 -8.42 -16.23
C PHE A 402 0.62 -9.05 -15.19
N LEU A 403 1.87 -8.55 -15.11
CA LEU A 403 2.85 -8.89 -14.06
C LEU A 403 3.26 -10.36 -14.02
N LEU A 404 3.22 -11.02 -15.17
CA LEU A 404 3.52 -12.46 -15.30
C LEU A 404 4.97 -12.78 -15.69
N GLY A 405 5.79 -11.79 -16.10
CA GLY A 405 7.17 -12.06 -16.55
C GLY A 405 8.13 -10.87 -16.54
N SER A 406 7.66 -9.64 -16.32
CA SER A 406 8.52 -8.52 -15.94
C SER A 406 8.99 -8.77 -14.49
N GLY A 407 10.31 -8.80 -14.25
CA GLY A 407 10.92 -9.27 -12.98
C GLY A 407 10.53 -8.49 -11.72
N GLY A 408 9.28 -8.61 -11.26
CA GLY A 408 8.69 -7.78 -10.23
C GLY A 408 7.42 -8.37 -9.63
N ALA A 409 7.54 -9.48 -8.91
CA ALA A 409 6.75 -9.80 -7.70
C ALA A 409 7.24 -11.13 -7.11
N GLY A 410 8.46 -11.13 -6.56
CA GLY A 410 8.80 -12.11 -5.53
C GLY A 410 8.18 -11.62 -4.23
N GLN A 411 7.13 -12.33 -3.80
CA GLN A 411 6.48 -12.40 -2.47
C GLN A 411 6.67 -11.24 -1.49
#